data_AF-A0A8J6SS85-F1
#
_entry.id   AF-A0A8J6SS85-F1
#
_cell.length_a   1.000
_cell.length_b   1.000
_cell.length_c   1.000
_cell.angle_alpha   90.00
_cell.angle_beta   90.00
_cell.angle_gamma   90.00
#
_symmetry.space_group_name_H-M   'P 1'
#
loop_
_entity.id
_entity.type
_entity.pdbx_description
1 polymer ?
#
loop_
_entity_poly.entity_id
_entity_poly.type
_entity_poly.pdbx_seq_one_letter_code
_entity_poly.pdbx_strand_id
1 'polypeptide(L)' 'MKDWYKEDLAYIHDAGHSNYALKSAPGILDILAQNNIREGLVVDLGCGSGRSALEPTKAHY' A
#
# COMPACT_ATOMS: atom_id res chain seq x y z
N MET A 1 15.51 -18.89 -5.11
CA MET A 1 14.40 -17.93 -5.10
C MET A 1 14.82 -16.57 -4.49
N LYS A 2 16.07 -16.10 -4.71
CA LYS A 2 16.62 -14.95 -3.97
C LYS A 2 16.89 -13.69 -4.80
N ASP A 3 16.64 -13.70 -6.12
CA ASP A 3 17.25 -12.70 -7.00
C ASP A 3 16.33 -12.15 -8.10
N TRP A 4 15.01 -12.23 -7.95
CA TRP A 4 14.09 -11.75 -8.99
C TRP A 4 13.80 -10.26 -8.91
N TYR A 5 13.67 -9.72 -7.68
CA TYR A 5 13.26 -8.34 -7.44
C TYR A 5 14.44 -7.51 -6.93
N LYS A 6 15.41 -7.28 -7.82
CA LYS A 6 16.63 -6.51 -7.53
C LYS A 6 16.36 -5.01 -7.63
N GLU A 7 17.35 -4.20 -7.28
CA GLU A 7 17.25 -2.74 -7.13
C GLU A 7 16.63 -2.04 -8.35
N ASP A 8 17.16 -2.28 -9.55
CA ASP A 8 16.66 -1.61 -10.77
C ASP A 8 15.18 -1.96 -11.06
N LEU A 9 14.80 -3.22 -10.87
CA LEU A 9 13.40 -3.63 -11.09
C LEU A 9 12.49 -3.06 -10.01
N ALA A 10 12.93 -3.04 -8.75
CA ALA A 10 12.20 -2.42 -7.66
C ALA A 10 12.00 -0.91 -7.90
N TYR A 11 13.03 -0.23 -8.42
CA TYR A 11 12.97 1.18 -8.81
C TYR A 11 11.96 1.41 -9.94
N ILE A 12 12.06 0.65 -11.04
CA ILE A 12 11.14 0.79 -12.18
C ILE A 12 9.70 0.52 -11.74
N HIS A 13 9.49 -0.48 -10.88
CA HIS A 13 8.16 -0.78 -10.36
C HIS A 13 7.61 0.34 -9.48
N ASP A 14 8.39 0.86 -8.53
CA ASP A 14 7.97 1.99 -7.68
C ASP A 14 7.65 3.21 -8.54
N ALA A 15 8.55 3.60 -9.43
CA ALA A 15 8.37 4.75 -10.31
C ALA A 15 7.14 4.62 -11.23
N GLY A 16 6.92 3.42 -11.78
CA GLY A 16 5.80 3.14 -12.70
C GLY A 16 4.43 3.02 -12.01
N HIS A 17 4.39 2.57 -10.75
CA HIS A 17 3.12 2.19 -10.10
C HIS A 17 2.78 2.99 -8.84
N SER A 18 3.67 3.84 -8.33
CA SER A 18 3.40 4.65 -7.13
C SER A 18 2.10 5.45 -7.23
N ASN A 19 1.84 6.08 -8.38
CA ASN A 19 0.62 6.86 -8.57
C ASN A 19 -0.64 6.00 -8.52
N TYR A 20 -0.58 4.79 -9.08
CA TYR A 20 -1.69 3.84 -9.02
C TYR A 20 -1.92 3.39 -7.58
N ALA A 21 -0.86 2.96 -6.88
CA ALA A 21 -0.89 2.53 -5.49
C ALA A 21 -1.52 3.58 -4.56
N LEU A 22 -1.15 4.86 -4.72
CA LEU A 22 -1.70 5.97 -3.94
C LEU A 22 -3.16 6.28 -4.31
N LYS A 23 -3.52 6.26 -5.60
CA LYS A 23 -4.89 6.54 -6.05
C LYS A 23 -5.88 5.42 -5.71
N SER A 24 -5.40 4.20 -5.51
CA SER A 24 -6.23 3.08 -5.05
C SER A 24 -6.51 3.10 -3.54
N ALA A 25 -5.66 3.76 -2.74
CA ALA A 25 -5.77 3.74 -1.28
C ALA A 25 -7.11 4.27 -0.73
N PRO A 26 -7.70 5.38 -1.24
CA PRO A 26 -9.01 5.83 -0.78
C PRO A 26 -10.09 4.76 -0.91
N GLY A 27 -10.07 3.96 -1.98
CA GLY A 27 -11.05 2.89 -2.17
C GLY A 27 -10.94 1.79 -1.11
N ILE A 28 -9.73 1.48 -0.64
CA ILE A 28 -9.54 0.53 0.47
C ILE A 28 -10.09 1.11 1.77
N LEU A 29 -9.79 2.38 2.06
CA LEU A 29 -10.30 3.06 3.26
C LEU A 29 -11.84 3.16 3.25
N ASP A 30 -12.43 3.40 2.08
CA ASP A 30 -13.89 3.43 1.90
C ASP A 30 -14.51 2.07 2.19
N ILE A 31 -13.89 0.98 1.75
CA ILE A 31 -14.36 -0.39 2.04
C ILE A 31 -14.30 -0.66 3.56
N LEU A 32 -13.23 -0.27 4.25
CA LEU A 32 -13.13 -0.42 5.70
C LEU A 32 -14.23 0.37 6.42
N ALA A 33 -14.43 1.65 6.03
CA ALA A 33 -15.45 2.51 6.60
C ALA A 33 -16.87 1.97 6.37
N GLN A 34 -17.17 1.45 5.18
CA GLN A 34 -18.46 0.82 4.85
C GLN A 34 -18.75 -0.42 5.71
N ASN A 35 -17.71 -1.12 6.16
CA ASN A 35 -17.81 -2.27 7.04
C ASN A 35 -17.72 -1.90 8.55
N ASN A 36 -17.80 -0.61 8.88
CA ASN A 36 -17.67 -0.06 10.25
C ASN A 36 -16.33 -0.38 10.93
N ILE A 37 -15.27 -0.63 10.15
CA ILE A 37 -13.91 -0.75 10.65
C ILE A 37 -13.28 0.63 10.57
N ARG A 38 -13.14 1.32 11.71
CA ARG A 38 -12.61 2.70 11.76
C ARG A 38 -11.27 2.84 12.48
N GLU A 39 -10.81 1.78 13.12
CA GLU A 39 -9.57 1.73 13.90
C GLU A 39 -9.06 0.29 13.98
N GLY A 40 -7.76 0.12 14.23
CA GLY A 40 -7.14 -1.18 14.49
C GLY A 40 -6.01 -1.51 13.51
N LEU A 41 -5.22 -2.52 13.87
CA LEU A 41 -3.99 -2.85 13.15
C LEU A 41 -4.26 -3.35 11.72
N VAL A 42 -3.75 -2.61 10.73
CA VAL A 42 -3.71 -3.04 9.32
C VAL A 42 -2.34 -3.65 9.01
N VAL A 43 -2.34 -4.82 8.37
CA VAL A 43 -1.13 -5.53 7.93
C VAL A 43 -1.08 -5.58 6.40
N ASP A 44 -0.16 -4.84 5.79
CA ASP A 44 0.09 -4.87 4.33
C ASP A 44 1.17 -5.89 3.99
N LEU A 45 0.74 -7.04 3.46
CA LEU A 45 1.63 -8.15 3.09
C LEU A 45 2.26 -7.91 1.72
N GLY A 46 3.58 -7.78 1.68
CA GLY A 46 4.30 -7.46 0.44
C GLY A 46 4.29 -5.98 0.12
N CYS A 47 4.31 -5.12 1.14
CA CYS A 47 4.19 -3.66 1.04
C CYS A 47 5.23 -2.95 0.15
N GLY A 48 6.31 -3.63 -0.25
CA GLY A 48 7.32 -3.08 -1.15
C GLY A 48 7.92 -1.78 -0.61
N SER A 49 7.77 -0.69 -1.38
CA SER A 49 8.23 0.66 -1.00
C SER A 49 7.35 1.35 0.05
N GLY A 50 6.26 0.71 0.49
CA GLY A 50 5.39 1.20 1.57
C GLY A 50 4.43 2.32 1.16
N ARG A 51 4.30 2.62 -0.14
CA ARG A 51 3.43 3.69 -0.65
C ARG A 51 1.97 3.51 -0.21
N SER A 52 1.42 2.31 -0.37
CA SER A 52 0.05 1.98 0.05
C SER A 52 -0.06 1.78 1.56
N ALA A 53 0.90 1.10 2.19
CA ALA A 53 0.94 0.88 3.64
C ALA A 53 0.91 2.19 4.47
N LEU A 54 1.45 3.29 3.91
CA LEU A 54 1.45 4.59 4.57
C LEU A 54 0.06 5.20 4.70
N GLU A 55 -0.87 4.88 3.79
CA GLU A 55 -2.17 5.54 3.73
C GLU A 55 -3.11 5.14 4.91
N PRO A 56 -3.23 3.87 5.31
CA PRO A 56 -3.90 3.49 6.56
C PRO A 56 -3.30 4.16 7.81
N THR A 57 -1.97 4.27 7.89
CA THR A 57 -1.29 4.95 9.00
C THR A 57 -1.68 6.44 9.08
N LYS A 58 -1.75 7.13 7.93
CA LYS A 58 -2.23 8.52 7.86
C LYS A 58 -3.70 8.65 8.24
N ALA A 59 -4.50 7.62 7.94
CA ALA A 59 -5.90 7.54 8.30
C ALA A 59 -6.15 7.08 9.75
N HIS A 60 -5.09 6.88 10.54
CA HIS A 60 -5.15 6.50 11.95
C HIS A 60 -5.76 5.12 12.23
N TYR A 61 -5.57 4.18 11.31
CA TYR A 61 -5.79 2.76 11.62
C TYR A 61 -4.67 2.20 12.51
#